data_AF-A0A925QT21-F1
#
_entry.id   AF-A0A925QT21-F1
#
_cell.length_a   1.000
_cell.length_b   1.000
_cell.length_c   1.000
_cell.angle_alpha   90.00
_cell.angle_beta   90.00
_cell.angle_gamma   90.00
#
_symmetry.space_group_name_H-M   'P 1'
#
loop_
_entity.id
_entity.type
_entity.pdbx_description
1 polymer ?
#
loop_
_entity_poly.entity_id
_entity_poly.type
_entity_poly.pdbx_seq_one_letter_code
_entity_poly.pdbx_strand_id
1 'polypeptide(L)'
;MLIGAYLITAGAAFAAPKDDLADLRQRLGALQKQLVESEEDQADASAALRASERAISYINRELADLARLNSDAENEVRELESAAAQLESDIDEQQIALGNLLAQRYRQGQAPLLRLLLSGEDPNRVARQLHYYGYIARAQAGLLDELRSNLERQEDLERKAAQIQAGLAEIERSRAAHKQRLEKEHLTRRQTLALISKE
;
A
#
# COMPACT_ATOMS: atom_id res chain seq x y z
N MET A 1 9.60 16.57 106.57
CA MET A 1 8.36 16.52 105.77
C MET A 1 8.69 15.70 104.52
N LEU A 2 8.34 14.40 104.47
CA LEU A 2 7.07 13.86 103.91
C LEU A 2 6.97 14.24 102.41
N ILE A 3 6.98 13.37 101.39
CA ILE A 3 6.43 12.02 101.13
C ILE A 3 7.17 11.52 99.85
N GLY A 4 7.58 10.26 99.70
CA GLY A 4 6.69 9.23 99.15
C GLY A 4 7.45 8.03 98.61
N ALA A 5 7.00 6.85 99.02
CA ALA A 5 7.44 5.55 98.59
C ALA A 5 6.79 5.15 97.25
N TYR A 6 7.54 4.46 96.39
CA TYR A 6 7.01 3.27 95.73
C TYR A 6 8.15 2.34 95.30
N LEU A 7 8.20 1.18 95.96
CA LEU A 7 8.90 -0.02 95.51
C LEU A 7 8.09 -0.65 94.36
N ILE A 8 8.69 -0.86 93.19
CA ILE A 8 8.31 -2.00 92.33
C ILE A 8 9.58 -2.70 91.88
N THR A 9 9.74 -3.90 92.40
CA THR A 9 10.64 -4.95 91.98
C THR A 9 10.15 -5.64 90.71
N ALA A 10 11.10 -6.00 89.84
CA ALA A 10 11.19 -7.20 89.01
C ALA A 10 10.11 -7.48 87.93
N GLY A 11 10.61 -7.67 86.70
CA GLY A 11 10.18 -8.78 85.85
C GLY A 11 9.29 -8.42 84.65
N ALA A 12 9.92 -8.25 83.49
CA ALA A 12 9.65 -9.07 82.31
C ALA A 12 10.58 -8.59 81.19
N ALA A 13 11.77 -9.20 81.10
CA ALA A 13 12.43 -9.28 79.81
C ALA A 13 11.41 -9.92 78.86
N PHE A 14 10.99 -9.17 77.84
CA PHE A 14 10.29 -9.73 76.69
C PHE A 14 11.33 -10.57 75.93
N ALA A 15 11.74 -11.69 76.53
CA ALA A 15 12.37 -12.78 75.81
C ALA A 15 11.23 -13.40 75.01
N ALA A 16 10.96 -12.84 73.83
CA ALA A 16 10.28 -13.58 72.78
C ALA A 16 11.00 -14.94 72.71
N PRO A 17 10.28 -16.08 72.78
CA PRO A 17 10.91 -17.38 72.67
C PRO A 17 11.76 -17.38 71.41
N LYS A 18 12.97 -17.94 71.48
CA LYS A 18 13.93 -17.91 70.35
C LYS A 18 13.31 -18.43 69.04
N ASP A 19 12.27 -19.27 69.15
CA ASP A 19 11.45 -19.76 68.03
C ASP A 19 10.61 -18.67 67.35
N ASP A 20 9.98 -17.73 68.07
CA ASP A 20 9.19 -16.64 67.48
C ASP A 20 10.05 -15.68 66.66
N LEU A 21 11.28 -15.43 67.13
CA LEU A 21 12.26 -14.61 66.42
C LEU A 21 12.80 -15.30 65.16
N ALA A 22 12.90 -16.62 65.17
CA ALA A 22 13.30 -17.40 64.01
C ALA A 22 12.19 -17.42 62.95
N ASP A 23 10.93 -17.63 63.37
CA ASP A 23 9.76 -17.63 62.49
C ASP A 23 9.54 -16.26 61.83
N LEU A 24 9.68 -15.16 62.60
CA LEU A 24 9.62 -13.80 62.07
C LEU A 24 10.70 -13.53 61.01
N ARG A 25 11.94 -13.97 61.24
CA ARG A 25 13.02 -13.83 60.24
C ARG A 25 12.76 -14.63 58.98
N GLN A 26 12.20 -15.84 59.11
CA GLN A 26 11.83 -16.66 57.96
C GLN A 26 10.71 -16.01 57.14
N ARG A 27 9.69 -15.46 57.80
CA ARG A 27 8.60 -14.71 57.14
C ARG A 27 9.11 -13.45 56.46
N LEU A 28 9.99 -12.69 57.11
CA LEU A 28 10.62 -11.51 56.51
C LEU A 28 11.45 -11.86 55.29
N GLY A 29 12.23 -12.95 55.35
CA GLY A 29 13.00 -13.44 54.20
C GLY A 29 12.11 -13.89 53.05
N ALA A 30 11.00 -14.57 53.34
CA ALA A 30 10.00 -14.96 52.33
C ALA A 30 9.33 -13.73 51.69
N LEU A 31 8.94 -12.73 52.50
CA LEU A 31 8.34 -11.49 52.01
C LEU A 31 9.32 -10.66 51.18
N GLN A 32 10.58 -10.56 51.58
CA GLN A 32 11.62 -9.90 50.78
C GLN A 32 11.83 -10.60 49.45
N LYS A 33 11.83 -11.94 49.44
CA LYS A 33 11.95 -12.71 48.20
C LYS A 33 10.75 -12.47 47.28
N GLN A 34 9.53 -12.51 47.82
CA GLN A 34 8.30 -12.24 47.06
C GLN A 34 8.26 -10.81 46.51
N LEU A 35 8.77 -9.83 47.28
CA LEU A 35 8.86 -8.44 46.82
C LEU A 35 9.81 -8.32 45.63
N VAL A 36 11.00 -8.91 45.72
CA VAL A 36 11.97 -8.89 44.60
C VAL A 36 11.40 -9.59 43.37
N GLU A 37 10.75 -10.73 43.54
CA GLU A 37 10.11 -11.47 42.42
C GLU A 37 9.00 -10.65 41.76
N SER A 38 8.15 -9.96 42.54
CA SER A 38 7.11 -9.06 42.02
C SER A 38 7.69 -7.81 41.34
N GLU A 39 8.77 -7.24 41.86
CA GLU A 39 9.45 -6.10 41.21
C GLU A 39 10.07 -6.50 39.86
N GLU A 40 10.64 -7.71 39.76
CA GLU A 40 11.16 -8.27 38.51
C GLU A 40 10.01 -8.53 37.50
N ASP A 41 8.93 -9.19 37.93
CA ASP A 41 7.75 -9.46 37.10
C ASP A 41 7.11 -8.16 36.58
N GLN A 42 7.02 -7.12 37.41
CA GLN A 42 6.52 -5.81 37.02
C GLN A 42 7.42 -5.15 35.97
N ALA A 43 8.75 -5.24 36.14
CA ALA A 43 9.72 -4.68 35.21
C ALA A 43 9.63 -5.36 33.83
N ASP A 44 9.53 -6.69 33.81
CA ASP A 44 9.40 -7.49 32.59
C ASP A 44 8.07 -7.23 31.88
N ALA A 45 6.96 -7.15 32.63
CA ALA A 45 5.66 -6.82 32.08
C ALA A 45 5.63 -5.40 31.46
N SER A 46 6.27 -4.42 32.12
CA SER A 46 6.44 -3.06 31.59
C SER A 46 7.27 -3.04 30.29
N ALA A 47 8.36 -3.81 30.25
CA ALA A 47 9.21 -3.93 29.05
C ALA A 47 8.45 -4.56 27.88
N ALA A 48 7.70 -5.64 28.13
CA ALA A 48 6.88 -6.33 27.15
C ALA A 48 5.76 -5.42 26.59
N LEU A 49 5.08 -4.67 27.47
CA LEU A 49 4.05 -3.70 27.07
C LEU A 49 4.63 -2.62 26.15
N ARG A 50 5.77 -2.02 26.54
CA ARG A 50 6.46 -1.01 25.71
C ARG A 50 6.93 -1.56 24.37
N ALA A 51 7.34 -2.83 24.31
CA ALA A 51 7.71 -3.48 23.06
C ALA A 51 6.49 -3.64 22.14
N SER A 52 5.37 -4.14 22.67
CA SER A 52 4.14 -4.33 21.90
C SER A 52 3.55 -2.99 21.41
N GLU A 53 3.54 -1.95 22.24
CA GLU A 53 3.06 -0.63 21.81
C GLU A 53 3.91 -0.01 20.69
N ARG A 54 5.24 -0.21 20.74
CA ARG A 54 6.14 0.17 19.64
C ARG A 54 5.86 -0.62 18.38
N ALA A 55 5.63 -1.94 18.49
CA ALA A 55 5.28 -2.79 17.36
C ALA A 55 3.94 -2.38 16.72
N ILE A 56 2.92 -2.11 17.55
CA ILE A 56 1.61 -1.58 17.10
C ILE A 56 1.79 -0.26 16.34
N SER A 57 2.55 0.69 16.91
CA SER A 57 2.80 1.98 16.25
C SER A 57 3.53 1.80 14.92
N TYR A 58 4.46 0.86 14.82
CA TYR A 58 5.19 0.57 13.59
C TYR A 58 4.26 -0.04 12.53
N ILE A 59 3.49 -1.06 12.89
CA ILE A 59 2.54 -1.73 11.99
C ILE A 59 1.46 -0.75 11.49
N ASN A 60 0.97 0.14 12.34
CA ASN A 60 0.00 1.17 11.94
C ASN A 60 0.58 2.15 10.90
N ARG A 61 1.88 2.49 11.00
CA ARG A 61 2.55 3.31 9.99
C ARG A 61 2.68 2.54 8.67
N GLU A 62 3.10 1.28 8.70
CA GLU A 62 3.16 0.43 7.50
C GLU A 62 1.78 0.30 6.83
N LEU A 63 0.70 0.12 7.61
CA LEU A 63 -0.65 0.08 7.08
C LEU A 63 -1.10 1.39 6.45
N ALA A 64 -0.71 2.53 7.02
CA ALA A 64 -0.99 3.84 6.44
C ALA A 64 -0.21 4.08 5.14
N ASP A 65 1.04 3.63 5.08
CA ASP A 65 1.87 3.68 3.87
C ASP A 65 1.29 2.82 2.75
N LEU A 66 0.88 1.59 3.07
CA LEU A 66 0.20 0.69 2.13
C LEU A 66 -1.15 1.24 1.66
N ALA A 67 -1.91 1.92 2.53
CA ALA A 67 -3.16 2.55 2.14
C ALA A 67 -2.94 3.71 1.16
N ARG A 68 -1.87 4.49 1.34
CA ARG A 68 -1.47 5.54 0.38
C ARG A 68 -1.07 4.95 -0.96
N LEU A 69 -0.19 3.95 -0.95
CA LEU A 69 0.22 3.24 -2.17
C LEU A 69 -0.97 2.63 -2.93
N ASN A 70 -1.93 2.05 -2.21
CA ASN A 70 -3.16 1.52 -2.81
C ASN A 70 -3.98 2.63 -3.49
N SER A 71 -4.17 3.76 -2.80
CA SER A 71 -4.91 4.91 -3.35
C SER A 71 -4.23 5.49 -4.59
N ASP A 72 -2.90 5.57 -4.58
CA ASP A 72 -2.12 6.08 -5.71
C ASP A 72 -2.22 5.12 -6.91
N ALA A 73 -2.10 3.81 -6.68
CA ALA A 73 -2.28 2.79 -7.72
C ALA A 73 -3.71 2.79 -8.29
N GLU A 74 -4.74 2.96 -7.46
CA GLU A 74 -6.13 3.08 -7.92
C GLU A 74 -6.36 4.36 -8.76
N ASN A 75 -5.68 5.47 -8.43
CA ASN A 75 -5.69 6.67 -9.28
C ASN A 75 -5.05 6.39 -10.64
N GLU A 76 -3.88 5.75 -10.64
CA GLU A 76 -3.14 5.41 -11.86
C GLU A 76 -3.96 4.47 -12.77
N VAL A 77 -4.68 3.49 -12.19
CA VAL A 77 -5.61 2.64 -12.94
C VAL A 77 -6.68 3.47 -13.64
N ARG A 78 -7.32 4.42 -12.94
CA ARG A 78 -8.36 5.29 -13.54
C ARG A 78 -7.81 6.15 -14.67
N GLU A 79 -6.61 6.68 -14.52
CA GLU A 79 -5.94 7.47 -15.55
C GLU A 79 -5.63 6.61 -16.79
N LEU A 80 -5.14 5.38 -16.58
CA LEU A 80 -4.87 4.42 -17.66
C LEU A 80 -6.15 3.98 -18.37
N GLU A 81 -7.24 3.72 -17.66
CA GLU A 81 -8.54 3.39 -18.23
C GLU A 81 -9.06 4.53 -19.12
N SER A 82 -8.96 5.78 -18.65
CA SER A 82 -9.34 6.95 -19.45
C SER A 82 -8.46 7.10 -20.69
N ALA A 83 -7.14 6.88 -20.56
CA ALA A 83 -6.22 6.96 -21.69
C ALA A 83 -6.49 5.85 -22.72
N ALA A 84 -6.79 4.64 -22.25
CA ALA A 84 -7.14 3.50 -23.10
C ALA A 84 -8.44 3.75 -23.87
N ALA A 85 -9.48 4.25 -23.20
CA ALA A 85 -10.76 4.56 -23.85
C ALA A 85 -10.63 5.65 -24.94
N GLN A 86 -9.84 6.70 -24.67
CA GLN A 86 -9.55 7.73 -25.68
C GLN A 86 -8.79 7.14 -26.86
N LEU A 87 -7.76 6.33 -26.58
CA LEU A 87 -6.93 5.72 -27.62
C LEU A 87 -7.72 4.74 -28.49
N GLU A 88 -8.62 3.95 -27.89
CA GLU A 88 -9.53 3.05 -28.61
C GLU A 88 -10.46 3.84 -29.55
N SER A 89 -11.02 4.95 -29.09
CA SER A 89 -11.82 5.85 -29.92
C SER A 89 -11.02 6.41 -31.10
N ASP A 90 -9.78 6.86 -30.87
CA ASP A 90 -8.91 7.38 -31.91
C ASP A 90 -8.58 6.30 -32.95
N ILE A 91 -8.28 5.08 -32.51
CA ILE A 91 -8.01 3.93 -33.38
C ILE A 91 -9.24 3.60 -34.23
N ASP A 92 -10.44 3.56 -33.65
CA ASP A 92 -11.68 3.28 -34.37
C ASP A 92 -11.96 4.31 -35.46
N GLU A 93 -11.80 5.60 -35.15
CA GLU A 93 -11.95 6.68 -36.12
C GLU A 93 -10.95 6.55 -37.28
N GLN A 94 -9.69 6.24 -36.97
CA GLN A 94 -8.64 6.03 -37.95
C GLN A 94 -8.92 4.81 -38.84
N GLN A 95 -9.39 3.70 -38.26
CA GLN A 95 -9.76 2.49 -39.00
C GLN A 95 -10.95 2.74 -39.94
N ILE A 96 -11.97 3.47 -39.49
CA ILE A 96 -13.13 3.86 -40.31
C ILE A 96 -12.66 4.75 -41.48
N ALA A 97 -11.82 5.75 -41.21
CA ALA A 97 -11.27 6.64 -42.23
C ALA A 97 -10.46 5.88 -43.29
N LEU A 98 -9.60 4.96 -42.86
CA LEU A 98 -8.84 4.08 -43.76
C LEU A 98 -9.75 3.13 -44.56
N GLY A 99 -10.76 2.54 -43.92
CA GLY A 99 -11.74 1.67 -44.59
C GLY A 99 -12.50 2.41 -45.69
N ASN A 100 -12.97 3.62 -45.41
CA ASN A 100 -13.66 4.48 -46.39
C ASN A 100 -12.76 4.82 -47.58
N LEU A 101 -11.49 5.13 -47.31
CA LEU A 101 -10.50 5.41 -48.34
C LEU A 101 -10.25 4.19 -49.24
N LEU A 102 -10.06 3.01 -48.64
CA LEU A 102 -9.86 1.76 -49.38
C LEU A 102 -11.07 1.43 -50.25
N ALA A 103 -12.28 1.58 -49.71
CA ALA A 103 -13.53 1.37 -50.45
C ALA A 103 -13.71 2.38 -51.61
N GLN A 104 -13.29 3.63 -51.42
CA GLN A 104 -13.30 4.62 -52.50
C GLN A 104 -12.31 4.25 -53.61
N ARG A 105 -11.07 3.87 -53.26
CA ARG A 105 -10.07 3.44 -54.24
C ARG A 105 -10.52 2.20 -55.01
N TYR A 106 -11.11 1.22 -54.32
CA TYR A 106 -11.64 0.02 -54.95
C TYR A 106 -12.73 0.35 -55.99
N ARG A 107 -13.68 1.24 -55.64
CA ARG A 107 -14.73 1.70 -56.56
C ARG A 107 -14.21 2.49 -57.76
N GLN A 108 -13.14 3.28 -57.60
CA GLN A 108 -12.56 4.08 -58.68
C GLN A 108 -11.69 3.24 -59.65
N GLY A 109 -11.32 2.00 -59.29
CA GLY A 109 -10.52 1.10 -60.12
C GLY A 109 -9.01 1.38 -60.07
N GLN A 110 -8.23 0.55 -60.76
CA GLN A 110 -6.77 0.41 -60.54
C GLN A 110 -5.87 1.59 -60.94
N ALA A 111 -6.34 2.64 -61.65
CA ALA A 111 -5.42 3.72 -62.04
C ALA A 111 -6.08 5.04 -62.46
N PRO A 112 -6.72 5.80 -61.55
CA PRO A 112 -7.20 7.15 -61.86
C PRO A 112 -6.06 8.09 -62.30
N LEU A 113 -4.85 7.92 -61.74
CA LEU A 113 -3.68 8.72 -62.07
C LEU A 113 -3.12 8.43 -63.47
N LEU A 114 -3.01 7.16 -63.86
CA LEU A 114 -2.58 6.83 -65.24
C LEU A 114 -3.64 7.26 -66.25
N ARG A 115 -4.94 7.12 -65.94
CA ARG A 115 -5.99 7.63 -66.83
C ARG A 115 -5.89 9.14 -67.02
N LEU A 116 -5.60 9.89 -65.96
CA LEU A 116 -5.43 11.34 -66.03
C LEU A 116 -4.20 11.74 -66.87
N LEU A 117 -3.09 11.03 -66.71
CA LEU A 117 -1.88 11.29 -67.53
C LEU A 117 -2.09 10.94 -69.01
N LEU A 118 -2.96 9.96 -69.30
CA LEU A 118 -3.22 9.45 -70.64
C LEU A 118 -4.46 10.07 -71.31
N SER A 119 -5.24 10.92 -70.62
CA SER A 119 -6.49 11.50 -71.15
C SER A 119 -6.29 12.66 -72.12
N GLY A 120 -5.07 13.19 -72.23
CA GLY A 120 -4.76 14.33 -73.11
C GLY A 120 -5.30 15.68 -72.60
N GLU A 121 -5.55 15.80 -71.29
CA GLU A 121 -5.96 17.06 -70.66
C GLU A 121 -4.86 18.15 -70.68
N ASP A 122 -5.27 19.40 -70.44
CA ASP A 122 -4.36 20.56 -70.30
C ASP A 122 -3.23 20.27 -69.29
N PRO A 123 -1.95 20.36 -69.69
CA PRO A 123 -0.79 20.10 -68.83
C PRO A 123 -0.81 20.87 -67.50
N ASN A 124 -1.34 22.09 -67.50
CA ASN A 124 -1.44 22.90 -66.28
C ASN A 124 -2.48 22.35 -65.30
N ARG A 125 -3.57 21.74 -65.81
CA ARG A 125 -4.59 21.09 -64.98
C ARG A 125 -4.06 19.80 -64.38
N VAL A 126 -3.37 18.99 -65.19
CA VAL A 126 -2.74 17.74 -64.76
C VAL A 126 -1.70 17.99 -63.67
N ALA A 127 -0.82 18.99 -63.83
CA ALA A 127 0.18 19.34 -62.83
C ALA A 127 -0.43 19.72 -61.47
N ARG A 128 -1.52 20.51 -61.47
CA ARG A 128 -2.24 20.87 -60.24
C ARG A 128 -2.89 19.66 -59.57
N GLN A 129 -3.53 18.78 -60.34
CA GLN A 129 -4.15 17.57 -59.79
C GLN A 129 -3.12 16.62 -59.20
N LEU A 130 -1.95 16.44 -59.85
CA LEU A 130 -0.84 15.67 -59.31
C LEU A 130 -0.37 16.21 -57.95
N HIS A 131 -0.27 17.53 -57.83
CA HIS A 131 0.09 18.18 -56.56
C HIS A 131 -0.92 17.87 -55.44
N TYR A 132 -2.22 17.94 -55.73
CA TYR A 132 -3.28 17.59 -54.78
C TYR A 132 -3.26 16.11 -54.40
N TYR A 133 -3.06 15.21 -55.36
CA TYR A 133 -2.87 13.79 -55.07
C TYR A 133 -1.66 13.56 -54.15
N GLY A 134 -0.58 14.32 -54.33
CA GLY A 134 0.59 14.28 -53.44
C GLY A 134 0.30 14.73 -52.01
N TYR A 135 -0.57 15.72 -51.79
CA TYR A 135 -1.03 16.08 -50.43
C TYR A 135 -1.88 14.97 -49.81
N ILE A 136 -2.83 14.43 -50.58
CA ILE A 136 -3.70 13.35 -50.12
C ILE A 136 -2.88 12.11 -49.74
N ALA A 137 -1.91 11.71 -50.57
CA ALA A 137 -1.04 10.57 -50.29
C ALA A 137 -0.21 10.77 -49.00
N ARG A 138 0.30 11.99 -48.76
CA ARG A 138 1.00 12.32 -47.52
C ARG A 138 0.09 12.27 -46.29
N ALA A 139 -1.12 12.79 -46.40
CA ALA A 139 -2.11 12.69 -45.32
C ALA A 139 -2.47 11.23 -44.99
N GLN A 140 -2.57 10.37 -46.00
CA GLN A 140 -2.82 8.93 -45.82
C GLN A 140 -1.66 8.21 -45.14
N ALA A 141 -0.43 8.54 -45.52
CA ALA A 141 0.75 8.02 -44.85
C ALA A 141 0.78 8.47 -43.37
N GLY A 142 0.49 9.75 -43.10
CA GLY A 142 0.39 10.27 -41.75
C GLY A 142 -0.66 9.53 -40.90
N LEU A 143 -1.85 9.28 -41.45
CA LEU A 143 -2.90 8.52 -40.78
C LEU A 143 -2.47 7.08 -40.43
N LEU A 144 -1.73 6.42 -41.33
CA LEU A 144 -1.23 5.07 -41.10
C LEU A 144 -0.13 5.04 -40.02
N ASP A 145 0.77 6.03 -40.04
CA ASP A 145 1.82 6.16 -39.04
C ASP A 145 1.23 6.47 -37.65
N GLU A 146 0.19 7.30 -37.60
CA GLU A 146 -0.53 7.61 -36.37
C GLU A 146 -1.25 6.37 -35.81
N LEU A 147 -1.94 5.60 -36.66
CA LEU A 147 -2.58 4.34 -36.26
C LEU A 147 -1.56 3.34 -35.72
N ARG A 148 -0.40 3.19 -36.37
CA ARG A 148 0.68 2.32 -35.86
C ARG A 148 1.17 2.76 -34.50
N SER A 149 1.41 4.07 -34.32
CA SER A 149 1.82 4.62 -33.02
C SER A 149 0.76 4.39 -31.95
N ASN A 150 -0.53 4.52 -32.30
CA ASN A 150 -1.62 4.29 -31.37
C ASN A 150 -1.73 2.82 -30.95
N LEU A 151 -1.56 1.87 -31.89
CA LEU A 151 -1.51 0.44 -31.56
C LEU A 151 -0.32 0.10 -30.64
N GLU A 152 0.85 0.68 -30.87
CA GLU A 152 2.01 0.50 -29.98
C GLU A 152 1.73 1.05 -28.57
N ARG A 153 1.10 2.23 -28.47
CA ARG A 153 0.69 2.82 -27.18
C ARG A 153 -0.35 1.95 -26.47
N GLN A 154 -1.25 1.29 -27.21
CA GLN A 154 -2.25 0.40 -26.63
C GLN A 154 -1.56 -0.78 -25.92
N GLU A 155 -0.59 -1.43 -26.59
CA GLU A 155 0.17 -2.50 -25.96
C GLU A 155 0.95 -2.03 -24.72
N ASP A 156 1.49 -0.81 -24.73
CA ASP A 156 2.15 -0.21 -23.57
C ASP A 156 1.19 0.02 -22.41
N LEU A 157 -0.03 0.51 -22.68
CA LEU A 157 -1.07 0.70 -21.66
C LEU A 157 -1.49 -0.64 -21.05
N GLU A 158 -1.69 -1.67 -21.87
CA GLU A 158 -2.03 -3.02 -21.41
C GLU A 158 -0.92 -3.60 -20.50
N ARG A 159 0.35 -3.43 -20.87
CA ARG A 159 1.49 -3.83 -20.04
C ARG A 159 1.52 -3.11 -18.70
N LYS A 160 1.31 -1.79 -18.70
CA LYS A 160 1.27 -0.98 -17.46
C LYS A 160 0.11 -1.38 -16.56
N ALA A 161 -1.09 -1.56 -17.13
CA ALA A 161 -2.26 -2.01 -16.39
C ALA A 161 -2.02 -3.36 -15.70
N ALA A 162 -1.42 -4.32 -16.41
CA ALA A 162 -1.06 -5.63 -15.84
C ALA A 162 -0.05 -5.51 -14.69
N GLN A 163 0.95 -4.62 -14.81
CA GLN A 163 1.93 -4.36 -13.74
C GLN A 163 1.28 -3.76 -12.50
N ILE A 164 0.38 -2.78 -12.67
CA ILE A 164 -0.30 -2.15 -11.53
C ILE A 164 -1.25 -3.12 -10.85
N GLN A 165 -1.98 -3.94 -11.61
CA GLN A 165 -2.83 -5.00 -11.04
C GLN A 165 -2.02 -6.00 -10.21
N ALA A 166 -0.84 -6.41 -10.68
CA ALA A 166 0.06 -7.27 -9.92
C ALA A 166 0.56 -6.57 -8.63
N GLY A 167 0.87 -5.26 -8.71
CA GLY A 167 1.25 -4.44 -7.56
C GLY A 167 0.14 -4.31 -6.52
N LEU A 168 -1.09 -4.04 -6.95
CA LEU A 168 -2.28 -3.98 -6.08
C LEU A 168 -2.51 -5.31 -5.34
N ALA A 169 -2.37 -6.44 -6.04
CA ALA A 169 -2.50 -7.76 -5.43
C ALA A 169 -1.42 -8.04 -4.37
N GLU A 170 -0.21 -7.48 -4.52
CA GLU A 170 0.84 -7.56 -3.51
C GLU A 170 0.55 -6.64 -2.31
N ILE A 171 0.07 -5.42 -2.56
CA ILE A 171 -0.34 -4.48 -1.51
C ILE A 171 -1.43 -5.09 -0.63
N GLU A 172 -2.46 -5.71 -1.22
CA GLU A 172 -3.54 -6.36 -0.47
C GLU A 172 -3.04 -7.54 0.37
N ARG A 173 -2.14 -8.38 -0.18
CA ARG A 173 -1.49 -9.46 0.58
C ARG A 173 -0.68 -8.92 1.76
N SER A 174 0.09 -7.85 1.54
CA SER A 174 0.84 -7.18 2.59
C SER A 174 -0.08 -6.62 3.68
N ARG A 175 -1.13 -5.89 3.31
CA ARG A 175 -2.13 -5.33 4.26
C ARG A 175 -2.77 -6.43 5.11
N ALA A 176 -3.13 -7.57 4.51
CA ALA A 176 -3.68 -8.70 5.25
C ALA A 176 -2.68 -9.25 6.29
N ALA A 177 -1.40 -9.41 5.92
CA ALA A 177 -0.35 -9.86 6.83
C ALA A 177 -0.12 -8.86 7.98
N HIS A 178 -0.07 -7.55 7.69
CA HIS A 178 0.09 -6.52 8.72
C HIS A 178 -1.13 -6.46 9.67
N LYS A 179 -2.36 -6.62 9.18
CA LYS A 179 -3.56 -6.72 10.03
C LYS A 179 -3.48 -7.92 10.99
N GLN A 180 -3.07 -9.09 10.51
CA GLN A 180 -2.90 -10.27 11.37
C GLN A 180 -1.81 -10.05 12.43
N ARG A 181 -0.70 -9.39 12.07
CA ARG A 181 0.34 -9.02 13.04
C ARG A 181 -0.19 -8.03 14.07
N LEU A 182 -0.96 -7.03 13.65
CA LEU A 182 -1.57 -6.03 14.53
C LEU A 182 -2.51 -6.67 15.56
N GLU A 183 -3.35 -7.62 15.12
CA GLU A 183 -4.25 -8.38 16.02
C GLU A 183 -3.47 -9.17 17.08
N LYS A 184 -2.37 -9.83 16.68
CA LYS A 184 -1.49 -10.55 17.61
C LYS A 184 -0.89 -9.61 18.65
N GLU A 185 -0.37 -8.45 18.24
CA GLU A 185 0.17 -7.45 19.17
C GLU A 185 -0.91 -6.91 20.12
N HIS A 186 -2.13 -6.66 19.64
CA HIS A 186 -3.24 -6.27 20.51
C HIS A 186 -3.64 -7.35 21.52
N LEU A 187 -3.49 -8.63 21.19
CA LEU A 187 -3.68 -9.73 22.14
C LEU A 187 -2.57 -9.73 23.20
N THR A 188 -1.31 -9.66 22.79
CA THR A 188 -0.15 -9.59 23.70
C THR A 188 -0.25 -8.41 24.66
N ARG A 189 -0.63 -7.22 24.15
CA ARG A 189 -0.88 -6.02 24.96
C ARG A 189 -2.00 -6.25 26.00
N ARG A 190 -3.11 -6.88 25.62
CA ARG A 190 -4.20 -7.17 26.55
C ARG A 190 -3.80 -8.17 27.64
N GLN A 191 -3.03 -9.20 27.27
CA GLN A 191 -2.54 -10.20 28.22
C GLN A 191 -1.56 -9.60 29.23
N THR A 192 -0.60 -8.81 28.76
CA THR A 192 0.37 -8.10 29.64
C THR A 192 -0.31 -7.12 30.57
N LEU A 193 -1.29 -6.33 30.09
CA LEU A 193 -2.09 -5.45 30.95
C LEU A 193 -2.88 -6.22 32.01
N ALA A 194 -3.45 -7.39 31.66
CA ALA A 194 -4.19 -8.21 32.61
C ALA A 194 -3.30 -8.81 33.71
N LEU A 195 -2.04 -9.15 33.39
CA LEU A 195 -1.05 -9.59 34.37
C LEU A 195 -0.74 -8.47 35.36
N ILE A 196 -0.42 -7.28 34.86
CA ILE A 196 -0.13 -6.09 35.70
C ILE A 196 -1.32 -5.71 36.60
N SER A 197 -2.57 -5.92 36.14
CA SER A 197 -3.76 -5.57 36.92
C SER A 197 -4.18 -6.57 38.00
N LYS A 198 -3.59 -7.78 37.98
CA LYS A 198 -3.94 -8.87 38.92
C LYS A 198 -3.06 -8.90 40.17
N GLU A 199 -1.93 -8.19 40.13
CA GLU A 199 -1.08 -7.91 41.30
C GLU A 199 -1.57 -6.67 42.05
#